data_AF-N6WFP7-F1
#
_entry.id   AF-N6WFP7-F1
#
_cell.length_a   1.000
_cell.length_b   1.000
_cell.length_c   1.000
_cell.angle_alpha   90.00
_cell.angle_beta   90.00
_cell.angle_gamma   90.00
#
_symmetry.space_group_name_H-M   'P 1'
#
loop_
_entity.id
_entity.type
_entity.pdbx_description
1 polymer ?
#
loop_
_entity_poly.entity_id
_entity_poly.type
_entity_poly.pdbx_seq_one_letter_code
_entity_poly.pdbx_strand_id
1 'polypeptide(L)' 'MYHGVVSFDPEAQRPGRGAWIHPDLRCIDKARKRRALTRALRLEEVVSEELWTQCEQVVSSKASPTPELE' A
#
# COMPACT_ATOMS: atom_id res chain seq x y z
N MET A 1 5.28 -4.33 23.70
CA MET A 1 5.54 -3.71 22.39
C MET A 1 5.03 -4.68 21.34
N TYR A 2 3.92 -4.38 20.67
CA TYR A 2 3.44 -5.26 19.60
C TYR A 2 4.29 -4.95 18.38
N HIS A 3 5.16 -5.87 17.99
CA HIS A 3 5.83 -5.83 16.70
C HIS A 3 4.76 -6.15 15.64
N GLY A 4 3.94 -5.16 15.30
CA GLY A 4 2.90 -5.28 14.30
C GLY A 4 3.56 -5.61 12.97
N VAL A 5 3.42 -6.85 12.50
CA VAL A 5 3.93 -7.26 11.20
C VAL A 5 3.03 -6.63 10.14
N VAL A 6 3.63 -5.83 9.28
CA VAL A 6 2.93 -5.25 8.12
C VAL A 6 3.15 -6.18 6.95
N SER A 7 2.07 -6.65 6.35
CA SER A 7 2.12 -7.53 5.18
C SER A 7 1.17 -7.05 4.11
N PHE A 8 1.58 -7.20 2.86
CA PHE A 8 0.69 -7.03 1.73
C PHE A 8 -0.39 -8.15 1.72
N ASP A 9 -1.66 -7.77 1.61
CA ASP A 9 -2.80 -8.67 1.64
C ASP A 9 -3.76 -8.34 0.48
N PRO A 10 -3.55 -8.89 -0.72
CA PRO A 10 -4.35 -8.57 -1.90
C PRO A 10 -5.78 -9.11 -1.80
N GLU A 11 -6.01 -10.11 -0.96
CA GLU A 11 -7.32 -10.76 -0.79
C GLU A 11 -8.13 -10.17 0.39
N ALA A 12 -7.52 -9.27 1.18
CA ALA A 12 -8.13 -8.62 2.35
C ALA A 12 -8.74 -9.61 3.37
N GLN A 13 -8.03 -10.72 3.64
CA GLN A 13 -8.46 -11.79 4.53
C GLN A 13 -7.75 -11.79 5.89
N ARG A 14 -6.67 -11.03 6.05
CA ARG A 14 -5.85 -11.07 7.27
C ARG A 14 -6.49 -10.27 8.41
N PRO A 15 -6.54 -10.83 9.63
CA PRO A 15 -7.07 -10.12 10.78
C PRO A 15 -6.14 -8.97 11.17
N GLY A 16 -6.72 -7.81 11.50
CA GLY A 16 -5.96 -6.66 11.99
C GLY A 16 -6.46 -5.33 11.40
N ARG A 17 -5.60 -4.32 11.45
CA ARG A 17 -5.85 -3.03 10.78
C ARG A 17 -5.36 -3.11 9.34
N GLY A 18 -6.26 -2.83 8.40
CA GLY A 18 -5.95 -2.73 6.98
C GLY A 18 -5.89 -1.28 6.49
N ALA A 19 -5.23 -1.07 5.35
CA ALA A 19 -5.25 0.17 4.60
C ALA A 19 -5.33 -0.14 3.11
N TRP A 20 -6.14 0.62 2.39
CA TRP A 20 -6.33 0.45 0.95
C TRP A 20 -5.56 1.52 0.19
N ILE A 21 -5.04 1.14 -0.98
CA ILE A 21 -4.40 2.04 -1.92
C ILE A 21 -4.99 1.83 -3.30
N HIS A 22 -5.16 2.94 -4.03
CA HIS A 22 -5.59 2.88 -5.42
C HIS A 22 -4.51 2.17 -6.26
N PRO A 23 -4.88 1.21 -7.15
CA PRO A 23 -3.93 0.44 -7.95
C PRO A 23 -3.37 1.25 -9.13
N ASP A 24 -2.74 2.38 -8.84
CA ASP A 24 -2.09 3.28 -9.80
C ASP A 24 -0.71 3.67 -9.25
N LEU A 25 0.33 3.60 -10.09
CA LEU A 25 1.71 3.93 -9.71
C LEU A 25 1.85 5.37 -9.19
N ARG A 26 1.11 6.33 -9.74
CA ARG A 26 1.08 7.73 -9.27
C ARG A 26 0.50 7.83 -7.86
N CYS A 27 -0.54 7.04 -7.57
CA CYS A 27 -1.14 6.97 -6.24
C CYS A 27 -0.19 6.32 -5.23
N ILE A 28 0.53 5.28 -5.64
CA ILE A 28 1.53 4.59 -4.83
C ILE A 28 2.68 5.53 -4.45
N ASP A 29 3.28 6.22 -5.42
CA ASP A 29 4.36 7.19 -5.17
C ASP A 29 3.91 8.31 -4.21
N LYS A 30 2.72 8.87 -4.45
CA LYS A 30 2.15 9.92 -3.59
C LYS A 30 1.90 9.42 -2.17
N ALA A 31 1.39 8.19 -2.01
CA ALA A 31 1.16 7.59 -0.71
C ALA A 31 2.47 7.33 0.05
N ARG A 32 3.50 6.86 -0.66
CA ARG A 32 4.84 6.60 -0.14
C ARG A 32 5.49 7.89 0.38
N LYS A 33 5.53 8.94 -0.45
CA LYS A 33 6.05 10.27 -0.06
C LYS A 33 5.35 10.86 1.15
N ARG A 34 4.03 10.62 1.26
CA ARG A 34 3.21 11.12 2.38
C ARG A 34 3.17 10.17 3.58
N ARG A 35 3.90 9.06 3.57
CA ARG A 35 3.85 8.04 4.64
C ARG A 35 2.40 7.64 4.98
N ALA A 36 1.55 7.52 3.96
CA ALA A 36 0.11 7.35 4.15
C ALA A 36 -0.22 6.02 4.84
N LEU A 37 0.43 4.92 4.42
CA LEU A 37 0.25 3.60 5.05
C LEU A 37 0.72 3.57 6.50
N THR A 38 1.88 4.17 6.82
CA THR A 38 2.36 4.32 8.19
C THR A 38 1.34 5.03 9.09
N ARG A 39 0.73 6.11 8.60
CA ARG A 39 -0.30 6.85 9.35
C ARG A 39 -1.60 6.05 9.47
N ALA A 40 -2.07 5.43 8.40
CA ALA A 40 -3.32 4.66 8.39
C ALA A 40 -3.24 3.44 9.31
N LEU A 41 -2.11 2.73 9.29
CA LEU A 41 -1.86 1.55 10.11
C LEU A 41 -1.39 1.89 11.55
N ARG A 42 -1.07 3.16 11.82
CA ARG A 42 -0.54 3.68 13.09
C ARG A 42 0.76 3.00 13.51
N LEU A 43 1.68 2.87 12.56
CA LEU A 43 3.01 2.31 12.80
C LEU A 43 3.92 3.39 13.38
N GLU A 44 4.81 2.98 14.27
CA GLU A 44 5.88 3.85 14.77
C GLU A 44 6.95 4.08 13.70
N GLU A 45 7.20 3.06 12.87
CA GLU A 45 8.19 3.08 11.79
C GLU A 45 7.55 3.22 10.41
N VAL A 46 8.36 3.68 9.44
CA VAL A 46 7.95 3.75 8.04
C VAL A 46 7.79 2.34 7.47
N VAL A 47 6.79 2.17 6.60
CA VAL A 47 6.58 0.91 5.88
C VAL A 47 7.81 0.59 5.03
N SER A 48 8.22 -0.67 5.02
CA SER A 48 9.41 -1.13 4.30
C SER A 48 9.28 -0.96 2.78
N GLU A 49 10.43 -0.79 2.14
CA GLU A 49 10.55 -0.70 0.68
C GLU A 49 10.01 -1.95 -0.03
N GLU A 50 10.24 -3.13 0.54
CA GLU A 50 9.73 -4.40 0.02
C GLU A 50 8.21 -4.39 -0.17
N LEU A 51 7.46 -3.83 0.79
CA LEU A 51 6.00 -3.78 0.71
C LEU A 51 5.53 -2.84 -0.41
N TRP A 52 6.23 -1.73 -0.63
CA TRP A 52 5.93 -0.82 -1.75
C TRP A 52 6.16 -1.50 -3.10
N THR A 53 7.25 -2.26 -3.24
CA THR A 53 7.54 -3.07 -4.43
C THR A 53 6.42 -4.08 -4.70
N GLN A 54 5.88 -4.73 -3.66
CA GLN A 54 4.75 -5.66 -3.80
C GLN A 54 3.48 -4.96 -4.31
N CYS A 55 3.18 -3.76 -3.82
CA CYS A 55 2.07 -2.95 -4.34
C CYS A 55 2.27 -2.63 -5.83
N GLU A 56 3.47 -2.20 -6.22
CA GLU A 56 3.80 -1.85 -7.61
C GLU A 56 3.72 -3.07 -8.55
N GLN A 57 4.16 -4.24 -8.10
CA GLN A 57 4.04 -5.49 -8.85
C GLN A 57 2.58 -5.89 -9.10
N VAL A 58 1.69 -5.66 -8.14
CA VAL A 58 0.25 -5.92 -8.33
C VAL A 58 -0.37 -4.94 -9.33
N VAL A 59 0.03 -3.68 -9.32
CA VAL A 59 -0.42 -2.71 -10.34
C VAL A 59 0.12 -3.08 -11.73
N SER A 60 1.39 -3.45 -11.82
CA SER A 60 2.03 -3.87 -13.07
C SER A 60 1.40 -5.15 -13.65
N SER A 61 1.09 -6.12 -12.80
CA SER A 61 0.44 -7.38 -13.20
C SER A 61 -1.04 -7.21 -13.53
N LYS A 62 -1.73 -6.25 -12.92
CA LYS A 62 -3.14 -5.92 -13.22
C LYS A 62 -3.32 -4.97 -14.39
N ALA A 63 -2.26 -4.56 -15.10
CA ALA A 63 -2.25 -3.56 -16.16
C ALA A 63 -3.53 -3.56 -17.02
N SER A 64 -4.50 -2.81 -16.51
CA SER A 64 -5.68 -2.31 -17.18
C SER A 64 -5.55 -0.81 -16.94
N PRO A 65 -5.30 0.00 -17.97
CA PRO A 65 -5.28 1.43 -17.79
C PRO A 65 -6.70 1.91 -17.46
N THR A 66 -6.80 3.20 -17.18
CA THR A 66 -7.94 4.13 -17.41
C THR A 66 -8.67 4.63 -16.15
N PRO A 67 -9.15 5.90 -16.13
CA PRO A 67 -8.68 7.14 -16.79
C PRO A 67 -8.28 8.25 -15.79
N GLU A 68 -7.63 9.27 -16.35
CA GLU A 68 -7.70 10.69 -15.96
C GLU A 68 -9.04 11.03 -15.26
N LEU A 69 -8.99 11.52 -14.02
CA LEU A 69 -10.12 12.25 -13.42
C LEU A 69 -9.73 13.73 -13.43
N GLU A 70 -10.42 14.48 -14.29
CA GLU A 70 -10.52 15.95 -14.29
C GLU A 70 -10.99 16.49 -12.93
#